data_AF-A0A0G2EF25-F1
#
_entry.id   AF-A0A0G2EF25-F1
#
_cell.length_a   1.000
_cell.length_b   1.000
_cell.length_c   1.000
_cell.angle_alpha   90.00
_cell.angle_beta   90.00
_cell.angle_gamma   90.00
#
_symmetry.space_group_name_H-M   'P 1'
#
loop_
_entity.id
_entity.type
_entity.pdbx_description
1 polymer ?
#
loop_
_entity_poly.entity_id
_entity_poly.type
_entity_poly.pdbx_seq_one_letter_code
_entity_poly.pdbx_strand_id
1 'polypeptide(L)'
;MKRKPYRGRPQHVFHAEFFAKDGYGEWLGDIPIIRDVGIDPSVGPDSGGAGRFGGGGFDVVTMMFCMHYAFESEQKARGMLRNVAGSLKKGGRFIGVIPNSDILSAKVEEFHKKHGKGKASEGGADGSDSPTYASDDDWDPEKPAEEPKEEAQPAEKEEGELPKDESVEWGNSIYRVKFPGKTPADGVFRPPFGWKYFYFLEEAVESVPEYVVPWEAFRALAEDYNLELQYRKPFNEIWDEENGDPTLGPLSERMGVRGRDRGPLLIRDEEMEAASFYHAFCFYKV
;
A
#
# COMPACT_ATOMS: atom_id res chain seq x y z
N MET A 1 -51.52 -6.44 37.70
CA MET A 1 -50.21 -7.03 37.33
C MET A 1 -49.46 -6.06 36.43
N LYS A 2 -48.40 -5.40 36.91
CA LYS A 2 -47.53 -4.57 36.07
C LYS A 2 -46.52 -5.48 35.36
N ARG A 3 -46.56 -5.53 34.02
CA ARG A 3 -45.56 -6.24 33.21
C ARG A 3 -44.19 -5.57 33.42
N LYS A 4 -43.16 -6.35 33.77
CA LYS A 4 -41.77 -5.88 33.81
C LYS A 4 -41.32 -5.49 32.39
N PRO A 5 -40.57 -4.41 32.20
CA PRO A 5 -40.03 -4.05 30.90
C PRO A 5 -38.98 -5.10 30.48
N TYR A 6 -38.98 -5.39 29.18
CA TYR A 6 -38.04 -6.30 28.52
C TYR A 6 -36.61 -5.78 28.76
N ARG A 7 -35.77 -6.56 29.47
CA ARG A 7 -34.33 -6.28 29.55
C ARG A 7 -33.75 -6.49 28.16
N GLY A 8 -33.51 -5.40 27.43
CA GLY A 8 -32.75 -5.43 26.19
C GLY A 8 -31.39 -6.08 26.42
N ARG A 9 -30.88 -6.80 25.40
CA ARG A 9 -29.51 -7.32 25.41
C ARG A 9 -28.53 -6.18 25.76
N PRO A 10 -27.52 -6.40 26.62
CA PRO A 10 -26.51 -5.38 26.89
C PRO A 10 -25.88 -4.98 25.56
N GLN A 11 -25.95 -3.69 25.22
CA GLN A 11 -25.19 -3.19 24.10
C GLN A 11 -23.72 -3.21 24.51
N HIS A 12 -22.93 -4.03 23.82
CA HIS A 12 -21.49 -3.95 23.91
C HIS A 12 -21.10 -2.62 23.28
N VAL A 13 -20.76 -1.63 24.11
CA VAL A 13 -20.20 -0.37 23.65
C VAL A 13 -18.79 -0.69 23.16
N PHE A 14 -18.56 -0.57 21.86
CA PHE A 14 -17.22 -0.64 21.30
C PHE A 14 -16.51 0.69 21.59
N HIS A 15 -15.34 0.60 22.23
CA HIS A 15 -14.48 1.76 22.45
C HIS A 15 -13.65 2.02 21.19
N ALA A 16 -13.62 3.27 20.73
CA ALA A 16 -12.86 3.69 19.55
C ALA A 16 -12.19 5.04 19.82
N GLU A 17 -10.94 5.16 19.39
CA GLU A 17 -10.15 6.39 19.47
C GLU A 17 -9.58 6.72 18.09
N PHE A 18 -9.47 8.01 17.77
CA PHE A 18 -8.98 8.50 16.49
C PHE A 18 -7.82 9.45 16.71
N PHE A 19 -6.72 9.22 15.99
CA PHE A 19 -5.51 10.03 16.07
C PHE A 19 -5.03 10.35 14.65
N ALA A 20 -4.58 11.58 14.44
CA ALA A 20 -3.87 11.98 13.24
C ALA A 20 -2.37 11.94 13.52
N LYS A 21 -1.63 11.09 12.81
CA LYS A 21 -0.18 10.94 12.93
C LYS A 21 0.38 10.32 11.66
N ASP A 22 1.62 10.65 11.30
CA ASP A 22 2.34 9.93 10.25
C ASP A 22 2.69 8.52 10.76
N GLY A 23 1.96 7.51 10.27
CA GLY A 23 2.18 6.11 10.63
C GLY A 23 3.35 5.44 9.91
N TYR A 24 3.98 6.11 8.94
CA TYR A 24 5.08 5.57 8.14
C TYR A 24 6.43 6.09 8.62
N GLY A 25 6.55 7.40 8.87
CA GLY A 25 7.80 8.06 9.27
C GLY A 25 7.98 8.22 10.77
N GLU A 26 6.90 8.32 11.54
CA GLU A 26 6.97 8.60 12.98
C GLU A 26 6.66 7.37 13.85
N TRP A 27 7.18 7.40 15.08
CA TRP A 27 6.95 6.34 16.06
C TRP A 27 5.56 6.42 16.69
N LEU A 28 4.78 5.33 16.68
CA LEU A 28 3.42 5.31 17.23
C LEU A 28 3.34 5.20 18.76
N GLY A 29 4.45 4.90 19.46
CA GLY A 29 4.41 4.71 20.91
C GLY A 29 4.19 5.98 21.74
N ASP A 30 4.14 7.15 21.11
CA ASP A 30 3.72 8.39 21.77
C ASP A 30 2.20 8.51 21.90
N ILE A 31 1.43 7.67 21.19
CA ILE A 31 -0.02 7.63 21.29
C ILE A 31 -0.41 6.94 22.62
N PRO A 32 -1.21 7.59 23.49
CA PRO A 32 -1.50 7.07 24.84
C PRO A 32 -2.03 5.63 24.84
N ILE A 33 -3.06 5.32 24.04
CA ILE A 33 -3.65 3.99 24.02
C ILE A 33 -2.67 2.91 23.50
N ILE A 34 -1.79 3.25 22.57
CA ILE A 34 -0.79 2.32 22.04
C ILE A 34 0.29 2.04 23.09
N ARG A 35 0.72 3.06 23.82
CA ARG A 35 1.65 2.91 24.93
C ARG A 35 1.06 2.08 26.08
N ASP A 36 -0.20 2.33 26.41
CA ASP A 36 -0.88 1.69 27.53
C ASP A 36 -1.20 0.20 27.23
N VAL A 37 -1.57 -0.12 25.98
CA VAL A 37 -1.78 -1.50 25.52
C VAL A 37 -0.45 -2.23 25.36
N GLY A 38 0.55 -1.56 24.80
CA GLY A 38 1.90 -2.07 24.63
C GLY A 38 2.40 -1.92 23.20
N ILE A 39 3.64 -1.46 23.08
CA ILE A 39 4.38 -1.37 21.83
C ILE A 39 5.85 -1.67 22.09
N ASP A 40 6.45 -2.55 21.29
CA ASP A 40 7.84 -2.96 21.40
C ASP A 40 8.75 -2.06 20.53
N PRO A 41 9.61 -1.22 21.14
CA PRO A 41 10.53 -0.37 20.37
C PRO A 41 11.71 -1.14 19.77
N SER A 42 11.92 -2.40 20.19
CA SER A 42 13.04 -3.27 19.83
C SER A 42 12.71 -4.28 18.74
N VAL A 43 11.71 -4.02 17.90
CA VAL A 43 11.43 -4.84 16.71
C VAL A 43 12.30 -4.43 15.52
N GLY A 44 12.59 -5.40 14.65
CA GLY A 44 13.30 -5.19 13.40
C GLY A 44 14.79 -5.59 13.45
N PRO A 45 15.49 -5.44 12.32
CA PRO A 45 16.83 -5.98 12.12
C PRO A 45 17.90 -5.34 13.02
N ASP A 46 17.71 -4.06 13.38
CA ASP A 46 18.67 -3.29 14.19
C ASP A 46 18.60 -3.63 15.70
N SER A 47 17.66 -4.47 16.11
CA SER A 47 17.37 -4.77 17.52
C SER A 47 18.35 -5.73 18.21
N GLY A 48 19.36 -6.25 17.50
CA GLY A 48 20.31 -7.22 18.05
C GLY A 48 19.66 -8.52 18.57
N GLY A 49 18.44 -8.83 18.14
CA GLY A 49 17.69 -10.01 18.56
C GLY A 49 16.91 -9.85 19.87
N ALA A 50 16.85 -8.65 20.46
CA ALA A 50 16.04 -8.37 21.65
C ALA A 50 14.54 -8.56 21.40
N GLY A 51 14.05 -8.22 20.20
CA GLY A 51 12.66 -8.43 19.78
C GLY A 51 12.21 -9.90 19.72
N ARG A 52 13.13 -10.87 19.90
CA ARG A 52 12.79 -12.31 19.95
C ARG A 52 12.02 -12.71 21.21
N PHE A 53 12.10 -11.94 22.29
CA PHE A 53 11.40 -12.24 23.53
C PHE A 53 9.94 -11.76 23.54
N GLY A 54 9.52 -11.08 22.47
CA GLY A 54 8.18 -10.56 22.29
C GLY A 54 7.94 -9.26 23.05
N GLY A 55 6.93 -8.53 22.59
CA GLY A 55 6.44 -7.29 23.17
C GLY A 55 5.11 -6.92 22.51
N GLY A 56 4.76 -5.64 22.47
CA GLY A 56 3.48 -5.18 21.93
C GLY A 56 2.29 -5.55 22.83
N GLY A 57 1.07 -5.37 22.33
CA GLY A 57 -0.14 -5.68 23.08
C GLY A 57 -1.38 -5.95 22.23
N PHE A 58 -1.38 -5.52 20.97
CA PHE A 58 -2.52 -5.68 20.09
C PHE A 58 -2.58 -7.09 19.48
N ASP A 59 -3.79 -7.67 19.46
CA ASP A 59 -4.09 -8.93 18.77
C ASP A 59 -4.09 -8.79 17.25
N VAL A 60 -4.55 -7.64 16.75
CA VAL A 60 -4.73 -7.38 15.33
C VAL A 60 -4.33 -5.94 15.03
N VAL A 61 -3.58 -5.77 13.95
CA VAL A 61 -3.33 -4.49 13.29
C VAL A 61 -3.87 -4.60 11.88
N THR A 62 -4.66 -3.62 11.44
CA THR A 62 -5.25 -3.60 10.10
C THR A 62 -4.78 -2.38 9.32
N MET A 63 -4.44 -2.58 8.04
CA MET A 63 -4.12 -1.50 7.09
C MET A 63 -4.92 -1.69 5.81
N MET A 64 -6.07 -1.00 5.73
CA MET A 64 -6.96 -1.08 4.58
C MET A 64 -6.65 0.05 3.61
N PHE A 65 -6.20 -0.29 2.40
CA PHE A 65 -5.96 0.66 1.30
C PHE A 65 -4.99 1.81 1.61
N CYS A 66 -4.02 1.58 2.51
CA CYS A 66 -3.07 2.63 2.90
C CYS A 66 -1.61 2.20 2.95
N MET A 67 -1.31 0.91 2.88
CA MET A 67 0.07 0.43 3.06
C MET A 67 0.98 0.80 1.88
N HIS A 68 0.45 0.86 0.65
CA HIS A 68 1.22 1.18 -0.55
C HIS A 68 1.81 2.60 -0.54
N TYR A 69 1.26 3.54 0.22
CA TYR A 69 1.86 4.87 0.39
C TYR A 69 3.23 4.83 1.08
N ALA A 70 3.49 3.81 1.91
CA ALA A 70 4.77 3.64 2.58
C ALA A 70 5.92 3.29 1.61
N PHE A 71 5.61 2.74 0.44
CA PHE A 71 6.59 2.29 -0.56
C PHE A 71 7.20 3.43 -1.40
N GLU A 72 6.92 4.68 -1.03
CA GLU A 72 7.64 5.86 -1.51
C GLU A 72 9.15 5.73 -1.27
N SER A 73 9.56 5.23 -0.09
CA SER A 73 10.96 5.03 0.26
C SER A 73 11.14 3.84 1.18
N GLU A 74 12.34 3.26 1.20
CA GLU A 74 12.68 2.17 2.12
C GLU A 74 12.51 2.58 3.59
N GLN A 75 12.89 3.81 3.93
CA GLN A 75 12.79 4.33 5.30
C GLN A 75 11.35 4.34 5.79
N LYS A 76 10.40 4.82 4.97
CA LYS A 76 8.96 4.84 5.29
C LYS A 76 8.40 3.41 5.41
N ALA A 77 8.76 2.51 4.50
CA ALA A 77 8.33 1.11 4.56
C ALA A 77 8.84 0.40 5.83
N ARG A 78 10.10 0.65 6.22
CA ARG A 78 10.68 0.12 7.47
C ARG A 78 10.04 0.74 8.71
N GLY A 79 9.80 2.05 8.73
CA GLY A 79 9.11 2.73 9.83
C GLY A 79 7.69 2.21 10.04
N MET A 80 6.94 2.02 8.96
CA MET A 80 5.64 1.36 8.96
C MET A 80 5.70 -0.04 9.57
N LEU A 81 6.61 -0.91 9.08
CA LEU A 81 6.75 -2.28 9.60
C LEU A 81 7.16 -2.30 11.07
N ARG A 82 8.02 -1.37 11.51
CA ARG A 82 8.39 -1.20 12.91
C ARG A 82 7.16 -0.89 13.77
N ASN A 83 6.31 0.02 13.33
CA ASN A 83 5.08 0.39 14.05
C ASN A 83 4.08 -0.77 14.12
N VAL A 84 3.85 -1.45 12.99
CA VAL A 84 2.94 -2.61 12.91
C VAL A 84 3.44 -3.76 13.78
N ALA A 85 4.68 -4.19 13.55
CA ALA A 85 5.25 -5.35 14.21
C ALA A 85 5.55 -5.11 15.70
N GLY A 86 5.81 -3.86 16.09
CA GLY A 86 6.01 -3.44 17.47
C GLY A 86 4.71 -3.39 18.26
N SER A 87 3.59 -3.04 17.60
CA SER A 87 2.27 -2.98 18.26
C SER A 87 1.70 -4.39 18.48
N LEU A 88 2.01 -5.33 17.60
CA LEU A 88 1.50 -6.70 17.67
C LEU A 88 2.18 -7.50 18.78
N LYS A 89 1.35 -8.18 19.58
CA LYS A 89 1.85 -9.25 20.46
C LYS A 89 2.23 -10.49 19.65
N LYS A 90 3.04 -11.36 20.23
CA LYS A 90 3.32 -12.69 19.66
C LYS A 90 2.00 -13.44 19.40
N GLY A 91 1.85 -13.94 18.19
CA GLY A 91 0.63 -14.57 17.70
C GLY A 91 -0.43 -13.63 17.15
N GLY A 92 -0.16 -12.32 17.15
CA GLY A 92 -1.02 -11.31 16.55
C GLY A 92 -1.05 -11.38 15.02
N ARG A 93 -2.06 -10.73 14.43
CA ARG A 93 -2.30 -10.72 12.98
C ARG A 93 -2.16 -9.32 12.39
N PHE A 94 -1.35 -9.19 11.36
CA PHE A 94 -1.33 -8.01 10.51
C PHE A 94 -2.14 -8.28 9.25
N ILE A 95 -3.28 -7.61 9.11
CA ILE A 95 -4.20 -7.78 7.97
C ILE A 95 -4.16 -6.52 7.11
N GLY A 96 -4.11 -6.67 5.80
CA GLY A 96 -4.17 -5.51 4.92
C GLY A 96 -4.73 -5.80 3.56
N VAL A 97 -5.06 -4.70 2.87
CA VAL A 97 -5.49 -4.70 1.47
C VAL A 97 -4.63 -3.70 0.72
N ILE A 98 -4.04 -4.15 -0.38
CA ILE A 98 -3.21 -3.32 -1.26
C ILE A 98 -3.44 -3.66 -2.74
N PRO A 99 -3.12 -2.71 -3.64
CA PRO A 99 -2.97 -2.95 -5.06
C PRO A 99 -2.07 -4.15 -5.34
N ASN A 100 -2.47 -5.00 -6.27
CA ASN A 100 -1.72 -6.19 -6.62
C ASN A 100 -0.59 -5.86 -7.61
N SER A 101 0.67 -5.92 -7.15
CA SER A 101 1.83 -5.69 -8.01
C SER A 101 1.90 -6.60 -9.22
N ASP A 102 1.38 -7.82 -9.12
CA ASP A 102 1.45 -8.78 -10.23
C ASP A 102 0.59 -8.32 -11.41
N ILE A 103 -0.53 -7.63 -11.13
CA ILE A 103 -1.39 -7.02 -12.16
C ILE A 103 -0.67 -5.82 -12.78
N LEU A 104 -0.06 -4.96 -11.94
CA LEU A 104 0.72 -3.81 -12.39
C LEU A 104 1.86 -4.25 -13.32
N SER A 105 2.65 -5.25 -12.92
CA SER A 105 3.74 -5.84 -13.70
C SER A 105 3.23 -6.40 -15.03
N ALA A 106 2.16 -7.21 -15.00
CA ALA A 106 1.61 -7.82 -16.22
C ALA A 106 1.13 -6.77 -17.24
N LYS A 107 0.45 -5.70 -16.78
CA LYS A 107 -0.03 -4.62 -17.64
C LYS A 107 1.12 -3.80 -18.23
N VAL A 108 2.15 -3.52 -17.45
CA VAL A 108 3.37 -2.84 -17.90
C VAL A 108 4.10 -3.67 -18.96
N GLU A 109 4.30 -4.97 -18.72
CA GLU A 109 4.89 -5.88 -19.71
C GLU A 109 4.07 -5.93 -21.00
N GLU A 110 2.75 -6.05 -20.90
CA GLU A 110 1.85 -6.08 -22.05
C GLU A 110 1.97 -4.79 -22.88
N PHE A 111 2.03 -3.64 -22.21
CA PHE A 111 2.24 -2.35 -22.86
C PHE A 111 3.56 -2.32 -23.63
N HIS A 112 4.67 -2.71 -23.01
CA HIS A 112 5.99 -2.73 -23.65
C HIS A 112 6.10 -3.77 -24.76
N LYS A 113 5.43 -4.92 -24.66
CA LYS A 113 5.36 -5.92 -25.74
C LYS A 113 4.62 -5.38 -26.98
N LYS A 114 3.59 -4.55 -26.79
CA LYS A 114 2.82 -3.92 -27.87
C LYS A 114 3.57 -2.75 -28.51
N HIS A 115 4.22 -1.90 -27.72
CA HIS A 115 4.88 -0.68 -28.19
C HIS A 115 6.38 -0.87 -28.51
N GLY A 116 7.01 -1.93 -28.00
CA GLY A 116 8.43 -2.25 -28.21
C GLY A 116 8.76 -2.93 -29.56
N LYS A 117 7.75 -3.41 -30.31
CA LYS A 117 7.98 -4.01 -31.65
C LYS A 117 8.33 -2.98 -32.75
N GLY A 118 8.37 -1.69 -32.43
CA GLY A 118 8.69 -0.61 -33.38
C GLY A 118 10.13 -0.07 -33.33
N LYS A 119 10.98 -0.52 -32.40
CA LYS A 119 12.39 -0.09 -32.30
C LYS A 119 13.34 -1.29 -32.32
N ALA A 120 13.40 -1.96 -33.47
CA ALA A 120 14.49 -2.86 -33.79
C ALA A 120 15.17 -2.34 -35.08
N SER A 121 16.05 -1.37 -34.93
CA SER A 121 17.11 -1.08 -35.90
C SER A 121 18.41 -0.86 -35.15
N GLU A 122 19.25 -1.89 -35.21
CA GLU A 122 20.71 -1.90 -35.28
C GLU A 122 21.53 -0.97 -34.36
N GLY A 123 22.31 -1.62 -33.49
CA GLY A 123 23.71 -1.26 -33.31
C GLY A 123 24.23 -1.14 -31.88
N GLY A 124 25.13 -2.05 -31.50
CA GLY A 124 26.30 -1.67 -30.68
C GLY A 124 26.26 -2.07 -29.22
N ALA A 125 27.30 -2.79 -28.80
CA ALA A 125 27.51 -3.31 -27.47
C ALA A 125 27.99 -2.26 -26.45
N ASP A 126 27.83 -2.66 -25.18
CA ASP A 126 28.70 -2.39 -24.04
C ASP A 126 28.37 -1.20 -23.14
N GLY A 127 28.53 -1.43 -21.83
CA GLY A 127 28.59 -0.38 -20.80
C GLY A 127 27.44 -0.37 -19.79
N SER A 128 27.77 -0.74 -18.56
CA SER A 128 26.98 -0.50 -17.35
C SER A 128 26.45 0.93 -17.25
N ASP A 129 25.14 1.10 -17.12
CA ASP A 129 24.55 2.40 -16.76
C ASP A 129 23.58 2.22 -15.60
N SER A 130 24.13 2.42 -14.40
CA SER A 130 23.37 2.68 -13.19
C SER A 130 23.01 4.16 -13.22
N PRO A 131 21.73 4.57 -13.08
CA PRO A 131 21.39 5.98 -13.05
C PRO A 131 21.97 6.61 -11.78
N THR A 132 23.04 7.37 -11.96
CA THR A 132 23.60 8.24 -10.92
C THR A 132 22.61 9.39 -10.72
N TYR A 133 22.07 9.49 -9.50
CA TYR A 133 21.46 10.73 -9.03
C TYR A 133 22.56 11.80 -9.12
N ALA A 134 22.33 12.83 -9.94
CA ALA A 134 23.20 14.00 -9.98
C ALA A 134 23.25 14.61 -8.57
N SER A 135 24.40 14.45 -7.92
CA SER A 135 24.80 15.23 -6.77
C SER A 135 25.22 16.61 -7.29
N ASP A 136 24.32 17.58 -7.19
CA ASP A 136 24.67 18.99 -7.36
C ASP A 136 25.39 19.48 -6.10
N ASP A 137 26.66 19.08 -5.95
CA ASP A 137 27.61 19.67 -5.00
C ASP A 137 28.71 20.39 -5.79
N ASP A 138 28.41 21.60 -6.26
CA ASP A 138 29.42 22.55 -6.75
C ASP A 138 29.51 23.72 -5.75
N TRP A 139 30.17 23.46 -4.62
CA TRP A 139 30.44 24.44 -3.57
C TRP A 139 31.87 25.01 -3.71
N ASP A 140 31.95 26.22 -4.27
CA ASP A 140 33.17 27.03 -4.41
C ASP A 140 33.30 28.01 -3.22
N PRO A 141 34.31 27.85 -2.34
CA PRO A 141 34.42 28.62 -1.11
C PRO A 141 34.97 30.06 -1.26
N GLU A 142 35.18 30.59 -2.47
CA GLU A 142 35.79 31.94 -2.66
C GLU A 142 34.87 33.03 -3.25
N LYS A 143 33.54 32.82 -3.33
CA LYS A 143 32.60 33.90 -3.69
C LYS A 143 32.13 34.71 -2.48
N PRO A 144 32.30 36.05 -2.46
CA PRO A 144 31.81 36.89 -1.37
C PRO A 144 30.27 36.98 -1.39
N ALA A 145 29.68 36.99 -0.19
CA ALA A 145 28.24 37.11 0.03
C ALA A 145 27.71 38.52 -0.32
N GLU A 146 26.64 38.59 -1.10
CA GLU A 146 25.82 39.80 -1.25
C GLU A 146 24.38 39.54 -0.73
N GLU A 147 23.82 40.59 -0.12
CA GLU A 147 22.67 40.64 0.80
C GLU A 147 21.28 40.44 0.16
N PRO A 148 20.21 40.18 0.96
CA PRO A 148 18.97 39.54 0.51
C PRO A 148 17.94 40.55 -0.04
N LYS A 149 17.16 40.12 -1.05
CA LYS A 149 15.94 40.81 -1.46
C LYS A 149 14.74 39.88 -1.54
N GLU A 150 13.79 40.22 -0.66
CA GLU A 150 12.32 40.16 -0.74
C GLU A 150 11.62 38.84 -1.08
N GLU A 151 10.80 38.44 -0.10
CA GLU A 151 9.84 37.35 -0.11
C GLU A 151 8.81 37.48 -1.24
N ALA A 152 8.70 36.43 -2.05
CA ALA A 152 7.51 36.15 -2.87
C ALA A 152 7.15 34.67 -2.71
N GLN A 153 5.86 34.43 -2.52
CA GLN A 153 5.17 33.19 -2.15
C GLN A 153 5.55 31.99 -3.03
N PRO A 154 5.63 30.75 -2.50
CA PRO A 154 5.92 29.58 -3.32
C PRO A 154 4.66 29.20 -4.12
N ALA A 155 4.69 29.47 -5.42
CA ALA A 155 3.80 28.84 -6.38
C ALA A 155 4.18 27.35 -6.49
N GLU A 156 3.18 26.49 -6.34
CA GLU A 156 3.25 25.06 -6.61
C GLU A 156 3.84 24.85 -8.01
N LYS A 157 4.99 24.18 -8.09
CA LYS A 157 5.50 23.66 -9.36
C LYS A 157 4.64 22.46 -9.72
N GLU A 158 3.76 22.63 -10.70
CA GLU A 158 3.22 21.51 -11.48
C GLU A 158 4.39 20.64 -11.95
N GLU A 159 4.45 19.40 -11.46
CA GLU A 159 5.37 18.37 -11.96
C GLU A 159 5.10 18.22 -13.46
N GLY A 160 6.10 18.58 -14.28
CA GLY A 160 5.96 18.69 -15.73
C GLY A 160 5.47 17.40 -16.37
N GLU A 161 4.46 17.53 -17.24
CA GLU A 161 4.03 16.46 -18.15
C GLU A 161 5.22 16.01 -18.99
N LEU A 162 5.66 14.77 -18.76
CA LEU A 162 6.55 14.05 -19.68
C LEU A 162 5.81 13.79 -21.01
N PRO A 163 6.54 13.66 -22.14
CA PRO A 163 5.93 13.41 -23.43
C PRO A 163 5.00 12.18 -23.38
N LYS A 164 3.79 12.32 -23.93
CA LYS A 164 2.74 11.25 -23.99
C LYS A 164 3.22 9.89 -24.53
N ASP A 165 4.38 9.86 -25.18
CA ASP A 165 4.93 8.68 -25.86
C ASP A 165 5.65 7.70 -24.92
N GLU A 166 5.90 8.08 -23.66
CA GLU A 166 6.56 7.20 -22.66
C GLU A 166 5.69 6.84 -21.45
N SER A 167 4.48 7.43 -21.32
CA SER A 167 3.59 7.16 -20.19
C SER A 167 2.78 5.89 -20.40
N VAL A 168 2.84 4.96 -19.45
CA VAL A 168 2.00 3.76 -19.44
C VAL A 168 0.68 4.06 -18.73
N GLU A 169 -0.43 3.90 -19.44
CA GLU A 169 -1.76 4.07 -18.87
C GLU A 169 -2.73 2.96 -19.30
N TRP A 170 -3.64 2.61 -18.41
CA TRP A 170 -4.76 1.71 -18.70
C TRP A 170 -5.91 1.94 -17.73
N GLY A 171 -7.07 1.37 -18.02
CA GLY A 171 -8.26 1.48 -17.19
C GLY A 171 -9.53 1.15 -17.97
N ASN A 172 -10.66 1.40 -17.32
CA ASN A 172 -11.99 1.33 -17.92
C ASN A 172 -12.76 2.64 -17.61
N SER A 173 -14.10 2.63 -17.65
CA SER A 173 -14.87 3.86 -17.43
C SER A 173 -14.83 4.34 -15.98
N ILE A 174 -14.55 3.44 -15.02
CA ILE A 174 -14.61 3.74 -13.58
C ILE A 174 -13.24 3.86 -12.92
N TYR A 175 -12.19 3.19 -13.42
CA TYR A 175 -10.85 3.25 -12.86
C TYR A 175 -9.79 3.49 -13.92
N ARG A 176 -8.71 4.15 -13.52
CA ARG A 176 -7.56 4.40 -14.40
C ARG A 176 -6.26 4.38 -13.59
N VAL A 177 -5.25 3.72 -14.15
CA VAL A 177 -3.88 3.69 -13.64
C VAL A 177 -2.98 4.40 -14.65
N LYS A 178 -2.16 5.33 -14.17
CA LYS A 178 -1.20 6.06 -15.02
C LYS A 178 0.17 6.14 -14.36
N PHE A 179 1.19 5.69 -15.07
CA PHE A 179 2.58 5.92 -14.69
C PHE A 179 3.07 7.24 -15.31
N PRO A 180 3.58 8.19 -14.49
CA PRO A 180 4.06 9.47 -15.01
C PRO A 180 5.39 9.35 -15.77
N GLY A 181 6.19 8.30 -15.51
CA GLY A 181 7.51 8.12 -16.11
C GLY A 181 7.75 6.73 -16.71
N LYS A 182 9.00 6.47 -17.09
CA LYS A 182 9.44 5.20 -17.66
C LYS A 182 9.19 4.05 -16.69
N THR A 183 8.65 2.96 -17.21
CA THR A 183 8.42 1.72 -16.46
C THR A 183 9.34 0.61 -16.97
N PRO A 184 9.68 -0.39 -16.14
CA PRO A 184 10.57 -1.47 -16.54
C PRO A 184 9.92 -2.33 -17.64
N ALA A 185 10.64 -2.56 -18.73
CA ALA A 185 10.13 -3.30 -19.89
C ALA A 185 9.83 -4.78 -19.59
N ASP A 186 10.53 -5.35 -18.61
CA ASP A 186 10.35 -6.71 -18.10
C ASP A 186 9.29 -6.81 -16.99
N GLY A 187 8.65 -5.70 -16.61
CA GLY A 187 7.66 -5.65 -15.53
C GLY A 187 8.24 -5.78 -14.12
N VAL A 188 9.56 -5.84 -13.97
CA VAL A 188 10.20 -6.06 -12.68
C VAL A 188 10.67 -4.74 -12.09
N PHE A 189 9.93 -4.25 -11.10
CA PHE A 189 10.19 -2.97 -10.44
C PHE A 189 11.43 -3.03 -9.53
N ARG A 190 12.57 -2.51 -10.02
CA ARG A 190 13.85 -2.44 -9.31
C ARG A 190 14.46 -1.03 -9.39
N PRO A 191 14.83 -0.39 -8.25
CA PRO A 191 14.72 -0.86 -6.86
C PRO A 191 13.25 -1.04 -6.42
N PRO A 192 12.96 -1.75 -5.30
CA PRO A 192 11.57 -2.08 -4.95
C PRO A 192 10.74 -0.92 -4.36
N PHE A 193 11.25 0.31 -4.38
CA PHE A 193 10.62 1.50 -3.78
C PHE A 193 10.59 2.66 -4.78
N GLY A 194 9.69 3.62 -4.57
CA GLY A 194 9.65 4.89 -5.30
C GLY A 194 8.93 4.84 -6.66
N TRP A 195 8.37 3.70 -7.04
CA TRP A 195 7.61 3.57 -8.28
C TRP A 195 6.21 4.18 -8.15
N LYS A 196 6.14 5.50 -8.37
CA LYS A 196 4.91 6.29 -8.30
C LYS A 196 3.99 5.96 -9.49
N TYR A 197 2.71 5.76 -9.23
CA TYR A 197 1.64 5.77 -10.22
C TYR A 197 0.44 6.54 -9.68
N PHE A 198 -0.39 7.04 -10.58
CA PHE A 198 -1.65 7.70 -10.22
C PHE A 198 -2.79 6.72 -10.38
N TYR A 199 -3.57 6.56 -9.31
CA TYR A 199 -4.78 5.75 -9.31
C TYR A 199 -6.00 6.66 -9.27
N PHE A 200 -6.90 6.49 -10.23
CA PHE A 200 -8.20 7.14 -10.28
C PHE A 200 -9.28 6.07 -10.14
N LEU A 201 -10.26 6.33 -9.29
CA LEU A 201 -11.47 5.52 -9.14
C LEU A 201 -12.66 6.44 -8.93
N GLU A 202 -13.68 6.30 -9.77
CA GLU A 202 -14.88 7.11 -9.72
C GLU A 202 -15.48 7.12 -8.30
N GLU A 203 -15.87 8.30 -7.82
CA GLU A 203 -16.46 8.56 -6.49
C GLU A 203 -15.57 8.27 -5.27
N ALA A 204 -14.43 7.60 -5.42
CA ALA A 204 -13.60 7.13 -4.30
C ALA A 204 -12.21 7.75 -4.24
N VAL A 205 -11.53 7.92 -5.39
CA VAL A 205 -10.13 8.37 -5.45
C VAL A 205 -9.91 9.34 -6.60
N GLU A 206 -9.66 10.60 -6.26
CA GLU A 206 -9.34 11.67 -7.21
C GLU A 206 -7.84 11.66 -7.58
N SER A 207 -7.42 10.69 -8.40
CA SER A 207 -6.06 10.62 -8.98
C SER A 207 -4.93 10.78 -7.94
N VAL A 208 -4.95 9.95 -6.90
CA VAL A 208 -3.97 10.01 -5.80
C VAL A 208 -2.67 9.30 -6.21
N PRO A 209 -1.49 9.85 -5.86
CA PRO A 209 -0.23 9.18 -6.06
C PRO A 209 -0.08 7.99 -5.10
N GLU A 210 0.02 6.80 -5.67
CA GLU A 210 0.32 5.54 -4.99
C GLU A 210 1.68 5.00 -5.42
N TYR A 211 2.21 4.01 -4.70
CA TYR A 211 3.49 3.39 -5.04
C TYR A 211 3.34 1.89 -5.23
N VAL A 212 4.04 1.35 -6.23
CA VAL A 212 4.06 -0.09 -6.47
C VAL A 212 4.69 -0.79 -5.25
N VAL A 213 4.06 -1.88 -4.83
CA VAL A 213 4.54 -2.74 -3.73
C VAL A 213 4.98 -4.08 -4.30
N PRO A 214 6.24 -4.26 -4.74
CA PRO A 214 6.69 -5.56 -5.24
C PRO A 214 6.55 -6.61 -4.15
N TRP A 215 5.65 -7.57 -4.34
CA TRP A 215 5.20 -8.44 -3.26
C TRP A 215 6.32 -9.22 -2.57
N GLU A 216 7.24 -9.81 -3.34
CA GLU A 216 8.35 -10.58 -2.76
C GLU A 216 9.33 -9.71 -1.97
N ALA A 217 9.53 -8.45 -2.38
CA ALA A 217 10.32 -7.50 -1.62
C ALA A 217 9.61 -7.13 -0.30
N PHE A 218 8.30 -6.90 -0.36
CA PHE A 218 7.51 -6.65 0.85
C PHE A 218 7.53 -7.85 1.82
N ARG A 219 7.32 -9.07 1.31
CA ARG A 219 7.38 -10.30 2.12
C ARG A 219 8.74 -10.42 2.82
N ALA A 220 9.83 -10.24 2.09
CA ALA A 220 11.18 -10.29 2.65
C ALA A 220 11.40 -9.21 3.72
N LEU A 221 10.94 -7.98 3.48
CA LEU A 221 11.01 -6.91 4.49
C LEU A 221 10.20 -7.25 5.73
N ALA A 222 9.02 -7.85 5.59
CA ALA A 222 8.17 -8.23 6.73
C ALA A 222 8.83 -9.31 7.61
N GLU A 223 9.56 -10.25 7.00
CA GLU A 223 10.29 -11.32 7.71
C GLU A 223 11.35 -10.75 8.66
N ASP A 224 12.03 -9.65 8.30
CA ASP A 224 12.97 -8.94 9.18
C ASP A 224 12.33 -8.44 10.49
N TYR A 225 11.00 -8.29 10.51
CA TYR A 225 10.21 -7.85 11.66
C TYR A 225 9.42 -8.98 12.33
N ASN A 226 9.80 -10.25 12.08
CA ASN A 226 9.13 -11.43 12.63
C ASN A 226 7.65 -11.54 12.20
N LEU A 227 7.35 -11.11 10.97
CA LEU A 227 6.04 -11.29 10.37
C LEU A 227 6.14 -12.37 9.28
N GLU A 228 5.43 -13.47 9.48
CA GLU A 228 5.37 -14.57 8.51
C GLU A 228 4.06 -14.52 7.74
N LEU A 229 4.14 -14.65 6.41
CA LEU A 229 2.97 -14.64 5.55
C LEU A 229 2.09 -15.87 5.81
N GLN A 230 0.82 -15.66 6.13
CA GLN A 230 -0.17 -16.73 6.29
C GLN A 230 -1.20 -16.77 5.16
N TYR A 231 -1.51 -15.62 4.59
CA TYR A 231 -2.58 -15.50 3.60
C TYR A 231 -2.27 -14.37 2.61
N ARG A 232 -2.52 -14.61 1.33
CA ARG A 232 -2.55 -13.59 0.26
C ARG A 232 -3.48 -14.10 -0.83
N LYS A 233 -4.54 -13.35 -1.17
CA LYS A 233 -5.45 -13.67 -2.28
C LYS A 233 -6.03 -12.42 -2.93
N PRO A 234 -6.17 -12.41 -4.27
CA PRO A 234 -6.88 -11.35 -4.98
C PRO A 234 -8.38 -11.41 -4.69
N PHE A 235 -9.07 -10.27 -4.75
CA PHE A 235 -10.45 -10.14 -4.29
C PHE A 235 -11.45 -11.08 -5.00
N ASN A 236 -11.25 -11.33 -6.29
CA ASN A 236 -12.06 -12.29 -7.06
C ASN A 236 -11.97 -13.71 -6.49
N GLU A 237 -10.77 -14.18 -6.15
CA GLU A 237 -10.59 -15.51 -5.55
C GLU A 237 -11.19 -15.58 -4.15
N ILE A 238 -11.08 -14.51 -3.36
CA ILE A 238 -11.73 -14.43 -2.04
C ILE A 238 -13.25 -14.56 -2.20
N TRP A 239 -13.82 -13.85 -3.16
CA TRP A 239 -15.25 -13.94 -3.43
C TRP A 239 -15.66 -15.36 -3.83
N ASP A 240 -14.94 -15.98 -4.77
CA ASP A 240 -15.27 -17.31 -5.28
C ASP A 240 -15.26 -18.37 -4.18
N GLU A 241 -14.35 -18.26 -3.21
CA GLU A 241 -14.24 -19.17 -2.07
C GLU A 241 -15.27 -18.91 -0.97
N GLU A 242 -15.47 -17.63 -0.61
CA GLU A 242 -16.18 -17.27 0.62
C GLU A 242 -17.68 -16.97 0.39
N ASN A 243 -18.13 -16.78 -0.85
CA ASN A 243 -19.53 -16.45 -1.13
C ASN A 243 -20.52 -17.55 -0.66
N GLY A 244 -20.04 -18.78 -0.53
CA GLY A 244 -20.84 -19.94 -0.09
C GLY A 244 -20.94 -20.09 1.42
N ASP A 245 -20.15 -19.35 2.20
CA ASP A 245 -20.03 -19.50 3.65
C ASP A 245 -21.36 -19.19 4.36
N PRO A 246 -21.75 -19.97 5.40
CA PRO A 246 -23.01 -19.77 6.12
C PRO A 246 -23.15 -18.41 6.82
N THR A 247 -22.03 -17.73 7.09
CA THR A 247 -21.98 -16.42 7.74
C THR A 247 -21.76 -15.30 6.72
N LEU A 248 -20.76 -15.44 5.84
CA LEU A 248 -20.36 -14.40 4.89
C LEU A 248 -21.33 -14.30 3.70
N GLY A 249 -21.86 -15.43 3.23
CA GLY A 249 -22.85 -15.47 2.15
C GLY A 249 -24.06 -14.59 2.44
N PRO A 250 -24.80 -14.80 3.55
CA PRO A 250 -25.92 -13.94 3.92
C PRO A 250 -25.51 -12.49 4.22
N LEU A 251 -24.27 -12.23 4.64
CA LEU A 251 -23.77 -10.88 4.84
C LEU A 251 -23.63 -10.13 3.50
N SER A 252 -23.09 -10.79 2.47
CA SER A 252 -22.96 -10.20 1.13
C SER A 252 -24.31 -9.78 0.53
N GLU A 253 -25.38 -10.53 0.81
CA GLU A 253 -26.75 -10.19 0.39
C GLU A 253 -27.30 -8.97 1.14
N ARG A 254 -27.03 -8.87 2.44
CA ARG A 254 -27.44 -7.70 3.25
C ARG A 254 -26.67 -6.44 2.88
N MET A 255 -25.42 -6.59 2.45
CA MET A 255 -24.57 -5.49 1.99
C MET A 255 -24.83 -5.09 0.54
N GLY A 256 -25.68 -5.83 -0.20
CA GLY A 256 -26.02 -5.51 -1.58
C GLY A 256 -24.96 -5.90 -2.61
N VAL A 257 -23.99 -6.73 -2.25
CA VAL A 257 -22.95 -7.23 -3.17
C VAL A 257 -23.53 -8.22 -4.19
N ARG A 258 -24.50 -9.03 -3.76
CA ARG A 258 -25.24 -9.97 -4.62
C ARG A 258 -26.74 -9.96 -4.32
N GLY A 259 -27.52 -10.48 -5.25
CA GLY A 259 -28.96 -10.69 -5.08
C GLY A 259 -29.27 -11.65 -3.94
N ARG A 260 -30.48 -11.55 -3.39
CA ARG A 260 -30.98 -12.43 -2.32
C ARG A 260 -30.98 -13.90 -2.76
N ASP A 261 -30.94 -14.79 -1.77
CA ASP A 261 -31.07 -16.24 -1.95
C ASP A 261 -29.98 -16.82 -2.86
N ARG A 262 -28.72 -16.42 -2.63
CA ARG A 262 -27.57 -16.74 -3.52
C ARG A 262 -27.80 -16.29 -4.97
N GLY A 263 -28.43 -15.12 -5.13
CA GLY A 263 -28.64 -14.49 -6.43
C GLY A 263 -27.34 -14.04 -7.10
N PRO A 264 -27.41 -13.54 -8.35
CA PRO A 264 -26.24 -13.09 -9.10
C PRO A 264 -25.56 -11.91 -8.41
N LEU A 265 -24.28 -11.71 -8.73
CA LEU A 265 -23.55 -10.50 -8.36
C LEU A 265 -24.27 -9.26 -8.89
N LEU A 266 -24.36 -8.23 -8.05
CA LEU A 266 -24.92 -6.92 -8.40
C LEU A 266 -23.84 -5.94 -8.83
N ILE A 267 -22.62 -6.44 -9.02
CA ILE A 267 -21.43 -5.72 -9.46
C ILE A 267 -21.32 -5.85 -10.98
N ARG A 268 -21.09 -4.74 -11.68
CA ARG A 268 -20.83 -4.72 -13.12
C ARG A 268 -19.44 -5.28 -13.42
N ASP A 269 -19.23 -5.78 -14.63
CA ASP A 269 -17.92 -6.35 -15.01
C ASP A 269 -16.77 -5.34 -14.83
N GLU A 270 -17.01 -4.06 -15.13
CA GLU A 270 -16.02 -2.98 -14.95
C GLU A 270 -15.69 -2.72 -13.47
N GLU A 271 -16.70 -2.76 -12.59
CA GLU A 271 -16.56 -2.65 -11.13
C GLU A 271 -15.82 -3.85 -10.56
N MET A 272 -16.08 -5.03 -11.08
CA MET A 272 -15.35 -6.24 -10.70
C MET A 272 -13.88 -6.18 -11.14
N GLU A 273 -13.59 -5.64 -12.32
CA GLU A 273 -12.22 -5.42 -12.78
C GLU A 273 -11.46 -4.48 -11.85
N ALA A 274 -12.07 -3.35 -11.47
CA ALA A 274 -11.48 -2.39 -10.52
C ALA A 274 -11.26 -3.02 -9.14
N ALA A 275 -12.23 -3.79 -8.62
CA ALA A 275 -12.10 -4.47 -7.34
C ALA A 275 -11.00 -5.55 -7.37
N SER A 276 -10.88 -6.27 -8.49
CA SER A 276 -9.88 -7.33 -8.68
C SER A 276 -8.45 -6.79 -8.81
N PHE A 277 -8.27 -5.48 -8.94
CA PHE A 277 -6.96 -4.83 -8.86
C PHE A 277 -6.30 -5.02 -7.48
N TYR A 278 -7.09 -5.26 -6.44
CA TYR A 278 -6.62 -5.41 -5.07
C TYR A 278 -6.49 -6.87 -4.65
N HIS A 279 -5.58 -7.11 -3.70
CA HIS A 279 -5.53 -8.36 -2.95
C HIS A 279 -5.59 -8.08 -1.45
N ALA A 280 -6.08 -9.06 -0.69
CA ALA A 280 -5.97 -9.06 0.77
C ALA A 280 -4.79 -9.94 1.19
N PHE A 281 -4.18 -9.61 2.32
CA PHE A 281 -3.15 -10.42 2.94
C PHE A 281 -3.30 -10.49 4.47
N CYS A 282 -2.67 -11.50 5.05
CA CYS A 282 -2.50 -11.63 6.49
C CYS A 282 -1.11 -12.17 6.82
N PHE A 283 -0.38 -11.45 7.68
CA PHE A 283 0.84 -11.92 8.33
C PHE A 283 0.58 -12.29 9.80
N TYR A 284 1.34 -13.24 10.28
CA TYR A 284 1.36 -13.70 11.66
C TYR A 284 2.65 -13.28 12.34
N LYS A 285 2.55 -12.70 13.54
CA LYS A 285 3.70 -12.32 14.35
C LYS A 285 4.25 -13.53 15.10
N VAL A 286 5.49 -13.94 14.79
CA VAL A 286 6.16 -15.10 15.44
C VAL A 286 6.90 -14.73 16.71
#